data_AF-A0ABD3T1N2-F1
#
_entry.id   AF-A0ABD3T1N2-F1
#
_cell.length_a   1.000
_cell.length_b   1.000
_cell.length_c   1.000
_cell.angle_alpha   90.00
_cell.angle_beta   90.00
_cell.angle_gamma   90.00
#
_symmetry.space_group_name_H-M   'P 1'
#
loop_
_entity.id
_entity.type
_entity.pdbx_description
1 polymer ?
#
loop_
_entity_poly.entity_id
_entity_poly.type
_entity_poly.pdbx_seq_one_letter_code
_entity_poly.pdbx_strand_id
1 'polypeptide(L)'
;MGTLDKLFAQPRKTLQFFFSTIIPKVLILAVIITCIMWKYYKRIRFHYKYRSLIDTKSSKFVCRRDILNACSSECVICLSEISDGEVVREIHECKHSFHGNCLDQWLRCEGAATCPLCRRVVLPLDMVEEYERMQKQGENNVFEIELALFFLSTLQHRRCNEFS
;
A
#
# COMPACT_ATOMS: atom_id res chain seq x y z
N MET A 1 52.82 38.71 15.82
CA MET A 1 51.91 38.77 14.65
C MET A 1 52.34 37.70 13.67
N GLY A 2 51.44 36.79 13.30
CA GLY A 2 51.70 35.78 12.26
C GLY A 2 51.80 34.33 12.76
N THR A 3 50.66 33.74 13.15
CA THR A 3 50.50 32.27 13.21
C THR A 3 49.03 31.80 13.13
N LEU A 4 48.05 32.70 13.28
CA LEU A 4 46.62 32.34 13.17
C LEU A 4 46.07 32.39 11.73
N ASP A 5 46.80 32.95 10.78
CA ASP A 5 46.33 33.10 9.38
C ASP A 5 46.51 31.83 8.53
N LYS A 6 47.23 30.82 9.03
CA LYS A 6 47.45 29.55 8.31
C LYS A 6 46.40 28.47 8.60
N LEU A 7 45.55 28.67 9.60
CA LEU A 7 44.45 27.73 9.92
C LEU A 7 43.22 27.91 9.01
N PHE A 8 43.15 29.01 8.26
CA PHE A 8 42.03 29.33 7.36
C PHE A 8 42.33 29.11 5.87
N ALA A 9 43.49 28.52 5.53
CA ALA A 9 43.81 28.07 4.19
C ALA A 9 43.73 26.53 4.18
N GLN A 10 42.54 25.91 4.06
CA GLN A 10 42.06 25.47 2.74
C GLN A 10 40.56 25.06 2.77
N PRO A 11 39.62 25.97 3.08
CA PRO A 11 38.19 25.65 3.11
C PRO A 11 37.61 25.40 1.72
N ARG A 12 38.28 25.81 0.63
CA ARG A 12 37.72 25.79 -0.73
C ARG A 12 37.58 24.37 -1.33
N LYS A 13 38.54 23.47 -1.07
CA LYS A 13 38.54 22.10 -1.66
C LYS A 13 37.60 21.14 -0.94
N THR A 14 37.54 21.24 0.39
CA THR A 14 36.60 20.47 1.22
C THR A 14 35.17 20.87 0.88
N LEU A 15 34.91 22.18 0.87
CA LEU A 15 33.63 22.74 0.47
C LEU A 15 33.23 22.30 -0.95
N GLN A 16 34.15 22.36 -1.92
CA GLN A 16 33.92 21.88 -3.29
C GLN A 16 33.59 20.38 -3.36
N PHE A 17 34.18 19.53 -2.52
CA PHE A 17 33.84 18.10 -2.42
C PHE A 17 32.43 17.86 -1.85
N PHE A 18 32.05 18.60 -0.80
CA PHE A 18 30.70 18.56 -0.23
C PHE A 18 29.65 18.94 -1.27
N PHE A 19 29.85 20.08 -1.95
CA PHE A 19 28.94 20.56 -2.99
C PHE A 19 28.88 19.63 -4.21
N SER A 20 30.00 19.03 -4.62
CA SER A 20 30.07 18.22 -5.84
C SER A 20 29.63 16.78 -5.67
N THR A 21 29.72 16.19 -4.48
CA THR A 21 29.49 14.74 -4.29
C THR A 21 28.45 14.38 -3.26
N ILE A 22 28.32 15.18 -2.19
CA ILE A 22 27.40 14.90 -1.09
C ILE A 22 26.03 15.49 -1.41
N ILE A 23 25.97 16.74 -1.86
CA ILE A 23 24.71 17.40 -2.18
C ILE A 23 23.91 16.68 -3.27
N PRO A 24 24.49 16.26 -4.42
CA PRO A 24 23.74 15.53 -5.44
C PRO A 24 23.15 14.23 -4.92
N LYS A 25 23.89 13.49 -4.08
CA LYS A 25 23.41 12.25 -3.47
C LYS A 25 22.27 12.51 -2.47
N VAL A 26 22.39 13.54 -1.65
CA VAL A 26 21.34 13.93 -0.70
C VAL A 26 20.08 14.37 -1.45
N LEU A 27 20.22 15.15 -2.52
CA LEU A 27 19.10 15.55 -3.37
C LEU A 27 18.44 14.34 -4.04
N ILE A 28 19.23 13.41 -4.59
CA ILE A 28 18.71 12.17 -5.18
C ILE A 28 17.96 11.34 -4.14
N LEU A 29 18.53 11.13 -2.95
CA LEU A 29 17.87 10.39 -1.86
C LEU A 29 16.57 11.08 -1.43
N ALA A 30 16.57 12.41 -1.32
CA ALA A 30 15.37 13.17 -0.99
C ALA A 30 14.27 12.99 -2.04
N VAL A 31 14.60 13.02 -3.34
CA VAL A 31 13.65 12.77 -4.43
C VAL A 31 13.13 11.33 -4.41
N ILE A 32 13.98 10.33 -4.15
CA ILE A 32 13.54 8.93 -4.01
C ILE A 32 12.58 8.78 -2.83
N ILE A 33 12.92 9.36 -1.66
CA ILE A 33 12.07 9.30 -0.47
C ILE A 33 10.72 9.97 -0.74
N THR A 34 10.69 11.14 -1.37
CA THR A 34 9.42 11.81 -1.69
C THR A 34 8.60 11.00 -2.70
N CYS A 35 9.20 10.39 -3.71
CA CYS A 35 8.54 9.48 -4.64
C CYS A 35 7.94 8.25 -3.92
N ILE A 36 8.72 7.59 -3.06
CA ILE A 36 8.26 6.44 -2.27
C ILE A 36 7.13 6.85 -1.32
N MET A 37 7.29 7.96 -0.60
CA MET A 37 6.28 8.47 0.32
C MET A 37 5.01 8.88 -0.41
N TRP A 38 5.12 9.48 -1.59
CA TRP A 38 3.98 9.81 -2.46
C TRP A 38 3.25 8.54 -2.92
N LYS A 39 3.99 7.53 -3.38
CA LYS A 39 3.42 6.22 -3.75
C LYS A 39 2.73 5.55 -2.58
N TYR A 40 3.37 5.53 -1.42
CA TYR A 40 2.84 4.95 -0.18
C TYR A 40 1.56 5.67 0.26
N TYR A 41 1.59 7.01 0.31
CA TYR A 41 0.43 7.83 0.63
C TYR A 41 -0.71 7.60 -0.36
N LYS A 42 -0.43 7.59 -1.66
CA LYS A 42 -1.41 7.30 -2.71
C LYS A 42 -2.04 5.92 -2.52
N ARG A 43 -1.22 4.90 -2.24
CA ARG A 43 -1.68 3.53 -1.98
C ARG A 43 -2.60 3.47 -0.76
N ILE A 44 -2.18 4.01 0.38
CA ILE A 44 -3.02 4.03 1.60
C ILE A 44 -4.33 4.76 1.37
N ARG A 45 -4.27 5.97 0.80
CA ARG A 45 -5.45 6.79 0.51
C ARG A 45 -6.43 6.02 -0.37
N PHE A 46 -5.93 5.33 -1.38
CA PHE A 46 -6.76 4.55 -2.28
C PHE A 46 -7.39 3.33 -1.59
N HIS A 47 -6.60 2.56 -0.81
CA HIS A 47 -7.13 1.43 -0.03
C HIS A 47 -8.22 1.87 0.95
N TYR A 48 -8.06 3.04 1.59
CA TYR A 48 -9.08 3.62 2.45
C TYR A 48 -10.36 3.95 1.66
N LYS A 49 -10.23 4.62 0.50
CA LYS A 49 -11.36 4.92 -0.39
C LYS A 49 -12.10 3.65 -0.81
N TYR A 50 -11.38 2.61 -1.23
CA TYR A 50 -11.97 1.33 -1.63
C TYR A 50 -12.71 0.64 -0.48
N ARG A 51 -12.10 0.58 0.70
CA ARG A 51 -12.73 -0.02 1.89
C ARG A 51 -13.96 0.75 2.33
N SER A 52 -13.93 2.08 2.27
CA SER A 52 -15.08 2.93 2.55
C SER A 52 -16.25 2.66 1.60
N LEU A 53 -16.00 2.35 0.32
CA LEU A 53 -17.06 1.94 -0.61
C LEU A 53 -17.70 0.61 -0.21
N ILE A 54 -16.90 -0.40 0.15
CA ILE A 54 -17.42 -1.69 0.64
C ILE A 54 -18.29 -1.47 1.88
N ASP A 55 -17.81 -0.67 2.83
CA ASP A 55 -18.53 -0.38 4.08
C ASP A 55 -19.81 0.44 3.85
N THR A 56 -19.86 1.26 2.79
CA THR A 56 -21.07 2.02 2.42
C THR A 56 -22.08 1.16 1.64
N LYS A 57 -21.61 0.13 0.93
CA LYS A 57 -22.42 -0.76 0.09
C LYS A 57 -22.86 -2.04 0.79
N SER A 58 -22.33 -2.30 1.98
CA SER A 58 -22.67 -3.48 2.79
C SER A 58 -22.76 -3.15 4.28
N SER A 59 -23.75 -3.72 4.96
CA SER A 59 -23.83 -3.71 6.42
C SER A 59 -22.83 -4.71 6.98
N LYS A 60 -22.01 -4.32 7.97
CA LYS A 60 -21.18 -5.25 8.74
C LYS A 60 -21.73 -5.38 10.16
N PHE A 61 -22.07 -6.59 10.57
CA PHE A 61 -22.63 -6.86 11.90
C PHE A 61 -22.17 -8.22 12.42
N VAL A 62 -22.44 -8.51 13.69
CA VAL A 62 -22.17 -9.81 14.31
C VAL A 62 -23.47 -10.61 14.28
N CYS A 63 -23.45 -11.80 13.70
CA CYS A 63 -24.59 -12.72 13.72
C CYS A 63 -24.88 -13.08 15.17
N ARG A 64 -26.13 -12.89 15.59
CA ARG A 64 -26.59 -13.35 16.90
C ARG A 64 -27.71 -14.36 16.76
N ARG A 65 -27.85 -15.25 17.74
CA ARG A 65 -28.87 -16.32 17.80
C ARG A 65 -30.31 -15.85 17.53
N ASP A 66 -30.65 -14.61 17.89
CA ASP A 66 -31.94 -13.96 17.63
C ASP A 66 -32.16 -13.56 16.16
N ILE A 67 -31.11 -13.57 15.34
CA ILE A 67 -31.08 -13.10 13.94
C ILE A 67 -30.70 -14.24 12.98
N LEU A 68 -30.43 -15.47 13.48
CA LEU A 68 -30.01 -16.61 12.64
C LEU A 68 -31.03 -16.92 11.53
N ASN A 69 -32.33 -16.75 11.78
CA ASN A 69 -33.39 -16.95 10.79
C ASN A 69 -33.46 -15.86 9.71
N ALA A 70 -32.83 -14.69 9.93
CA ALA A 70 -32.80 -13.58 8.99
C ALA A 70 -31.51 -13.56 8.13
N CYS A 71 -30.46 -14.24 8.58
CA CYS A 71 -29.23 -14.42 7.79
C CYS A 71 -29.35 -15.67 6.91
N SER A 72 -28.65 -15.70 5.78
CA SER A 72 -28.39 -16.96 5.09
C SER A 72 -27.61 -17.87 6.04
N SER A 73 -28.11 -19.08 6.28
CA SER A 73 -27.47 -20.04 7.20
C SER A 73 -26.08 -20.47 6.73
N GLU A 74 -25.75 -20.32 5.44
CA GLU A 74 -24.50 -20.77 4.86
C GLU A 74 -23.81 -19.67 4.05
N CYS A 75 -22.50 -19.54 4.21
CA CYS A 75 -21.69 -18.69 3.36
C CYS A 75 -21.24 -19.44 2.12
N VAL A 76 -21.79 -19.11 0.95
CA VAL A 76 -21.47 -19.81 -0.31
C VAL A 76 -20.03 -19.60 -0.83
N ILE A 77 -19.26 -18.69 -0.21
CA ILE A 77 -17.86 -18.46 -0.58
C ILE A 77 -16.96 -19.56 0.03
N CYS A 78 -17.19 -19.91 1.30
CA CYS A 78 -16.41 -20.92 2.02
C CYS A 78 -17.20 -22.22 2.28
N LEU A 79 -18.47 -22.28 1.87
CA LEU A 79 -19.38 -23.41 2.04
C LEU A 79 -19.53 -23.85 3.51
N SER A 80 -19.44 -22.89 4.43
CA SER A 80 -19.53 -23.13 5.87
C SER A 80 -20.73 -22.40 6.46
N GLU A 81 -21.33 -22.99 7.50
CA GLU A 81 -22.46 -22.40 8.22
C GLU A 81 -22.04 -21.09 8.92
N ILE A 82 -22.93 -20.11 8.92
CA ILE A 82 -22.73 -18.85 9.64
C ILE A 82 -23.23 -19.02 11.07
N SER A 83 -22.30 -18.98 12.02
CA SER A 83 -22.57 -19.25 13.44
C SER A 83 -22.78 -17.98 14.29
N ASP A 84 -23.37 -18.17 15.47
CA ASP A 84 -23.50 -17.12 16.50
C ASP A 84 -22.13 -16.55 16.89
N GLY A 85 -22.01 -15.22 16.90
CA GLY A 85 -20.76 -14.51 17.20
C GLY A 85 -19.87 -14.26 15.97
N GLU A 86 -20.21 -14.79 14.80
CA GLU A 86 -19.43 -14.54 13.59
C GLU A 86 -19.76 -13.20 12.94
N VAL A 87 -18.74 -12.58 12.34
CA VAL A 87 -18.90 -11.31 11.62
C VAL A 87 -19.48 -11.59 10.24
N VAL A 88 -20.63 -11.00 9.95
CA VAL A 88 -21.37 -11.12 8.70
C VAL A 88 -21.36 -9.79 7.97
N ARG A 89 -21.33 -9.85 6.64
CA ARG A 89 -21.67 -8.72 5.78
C ARG A 89 -22.89 -9.02 4.93
N GLU A 90 -23.84 -8.09 4.91
CA GLU A 90 -25.00 -8.09 4.03
C GLU A 90 -24.86 -7.00 2.96
N ILE A 91 -25.03 -7.35 1.68
CA ILE A 91 -25.04 -6.36 0.59
C ILE A 91 -26.39 -5.63 0.55
N HIS A 92 -26.38 -4.29 0.59
CA HIS A 92 -27.63 -3.51 0.68
C HIS A 92 -28.60 -3.72 -0.50
N GLU A 93 -28.07 -3.86 -1.71
CA GLU A 93 -28.88 -3.91 -2.95
C GLU A 93 -29.54 -5.27 -3.21
N CYS A 94 -29.04 -6.35 -2.62
CA CYS A 94 -29.60 -7.69 -2.84
C CYS A 94 -29.85 -8.50 -1.56
N LYS A 95 -29.49 -7.97 -0.38
CA LYS A 95 -29.75 -8.59 0.93
C LYS A 95 -29.13 -9.97 1.13
N HIS A 96 -28.11 -10.28 0.34
CA HIS A 96 -27.33 -11.51 0.49
C HIS A 96 -26.23 -11.33 1.53
N SER A 97 -26.09 -12.33 2.38
CA SER A 97 -25.20 -12.32 3.54
C SER A 97 -24.07 -13.34 3.39
N PHE A 98 -22.89 -12.98 3.88
CA PHE A 98 -21.67 -13.79 3.80
C PHE A 98 -20.80 -13.51 5.04
N HIS A 99 -19.83 -14.37 5.35
CA HIS A 99 -18.79 -14.00 6.31
C HIS A 99 -18.11 -12.71 5.88
N GLY A 100 -17.88 -11.80 6.84
CA GLY A 100 -17.33 -10.49 6.55
C GLY A 100 -15.95 -10.57 5.90
N ASN A 101 -15.12 -11.54 6.30
CA ASN A 101 -13.82 -11.77 5.68
C ASN A 101 -13.95 -12.35 4.26
N CYS A 102 -14.88 -13.30 4.05
CA CYS A 102 -15.08 -13.91 2.74
C CYS A 102 -15.56 -12.89 1.71
N LEU A 103 -16.54 -12.04 2.05
CA LEU A 103 -16.98 -10.98 1.13
C LEU A 103 -15.90 -9.91 0.91
N ASP A 104 -15.19 -9.51 1.97
CA ASP A 104 -14.09 -8.53 1.85
C ASP A 104 -12.98 -9.03 0.92
N GLN A 105 -12.65 -10.33 0.99
CA GLN A 105 -11.65 -10.94 0.11
C GLN A 105 -12.17 -11.09 -1.31
N TRP A 106 -13.42 -11.56 -1.48
CA TRP A 106 -14.05 -11.68 -2.78
C TRP A 106 -14.04 -10.34 -3.53
N LEU A 107 -14.48 -9.26 -2.89
CA LEU A 107 -14.51 -7.92 -3.50
C LEU A 107 -13.12 -7.31 -3.72
N ARG A 108 -12.04 -7.95 -3.30
CA ARG A 108 -10.66 -7.51 -3.57
C ARG A 108 -9.95 -8.36 -4.62
N CYS A 109 -10.57 -9.47 -5.04
CA CYS A 109 -10.04 -10.32 -6.10
C CYS A 109 -10.25 -9.64 -7.46
N GLU A 110 -9.37 -9.99 -8.41
CA GLU A 110 -9.43 -9.49 -9.78
C GLU A 110 -10.76 -9.90 -10.46
N GLY A 111 -11.42 -8.95 -11.09
CA GLY A 111 -12.69 -9.11 -11.79
C GLY A 111 -13.92 -9.23 -10.89
N ALA A 112 -13.76 -9.19 -9.56
CA ALA A 112 -14.84 -9.47 -8.62
C ALA A 112 -15.43 -8.19 -8.00
N ALA A 113 -16.44 -7.62 -8.68
CA ALA A 113 -17.19 -6.44 -8.22
C ALA A 113 -18.65 -6.75 -7.86
N THR A 114 -19.05 -8.02 -7.90
CA THR A 114 -20.45 -8.46 -7.89
C THR A 114 -20.76 -9.39 -6.73
N CYS A 115 -22.04 -9.46 -6.35
CA CYS A 115 -22.55 -10.44 -5.40
C CYS A 115 -22.26 -11.87 -5.88
N PRO A 116 -21.62 -12.74 -5.08
CA PRO A 116 -21.36 -14.14 -5.43
C PRO A 116 -22.63 -14.95 -5.75
N LEU A 117 -23.77 -14.59 -5.15
CA LEU A 117 -25.05 -15.30 -5.30
C LEU A 117 -25.82 -14.89 -6.54
N CYS A 118 -26.01 -13.58 -6.75
CA CYS A 118 -26.91 -13.08 -7.81
C CYS A 118 -26.22 -12.24 -8.88
N ARG A 119 -24.90 -12.06 -8.80
CA ARG A 119 -24.07 -11.30 -9.76
C ARG A 119 -24.46 -9.82 -9.90
N ARG A 120 -25.28 -9.28 -9.00
CA ARG A 120 -25.55 -7.83 -8.92
C ARG A 120 -24.26 -7.09 -8.63
N VAL A 121 -24.00 -5.99 -9.35
CA VAL A 121 -22.85 -5.11 -9.14
C VAL A 121 -22.92 -4.48 -7.75
N VAL A 122 -21.86 -4.60 -6.97
CA VAL A 122 -21.72 -4.03 -5.61
C VAL A 122 -20.83 -2.80 -5.65
N LEU A 123 -19.73 -2.87 -6.41
CA LEU A 123 -18.75 -1.79 -6.55
C LEU A 123 -18.70 -1.28 -8.00
N PRO A 124 -18.45 0.03 -8.21
CA PRO A 124 -18.22 0.59 -9.54
C PRO A 124 -17.02 -0.06 -10.25
N LEU A 125 -17.14 -0.34 -11.56
CA LEU A 125 -16.10 -1.01 -12.34
C LEU A 125 -14.82 -0.18 -12.45
N ASP A 126 -14.94 1.14 -12.61
CA ASP A 126 -13.81 2.07 -12.66
C ASP A 126 -12.95 2.02 -11.39
N MET A 127 -13.60 1.92 -10.22
CA MET A 127 -12.94 1.78 -8.93
C MET A 127 -12.23 0.43 -8.77
N VAL A 128 -12.82 -0.64 -9.30
CA VAL A 128 -12.26 -2.01 -9.25
C VAL A 128 -11.06 -2.12 -10.17
N GLU A 129 -11.17 -1.62 -11.40
CA GLU A 129 -10.06 -1.54 -12.35
C GLU A 129 -8.89 -0.70 -11.79
N GLU A 130 -9.17 0.44 -11.16
CA GLU A 130 -8.12 1.25 -10.54
C GLU A 130 -7.44 0.50 -9.38
N TYR A 131 -8.20 -0.26 -8.58
CA TYR A 131 -7.66 -1.10 -7.51
C TYR A 131 -6.74 -2.22 -8.05
N GLU A 132 -7.16 -2.91 -9.11
CA GLU A 132 -6.38 -3.95 -9.78
C GLU A 132 -5.08 -3.39 -10.37
N ARG A 133 -5.15 -2.25 -11.08
CA ARG A 133 -3.95 -1.57 -11.60
C ARG A 133 -2.97 -1.24 -10.47
N MET A 134 -3.47 -0.80 -9.32
CA MET A 134 -2.64 -0.47 -8.17
C MET A 134 -2.03 -1.70 -7.50
N GLN A 135 -2.73 -2.84 -7.44
CA GLN A 135 -2.15 -4.11 -6.97
C GLN A 135 -1.00 -4.56 -7.89
N LYS A 136 -1.20 -4.54 -9.21
CA LYS A 136 -0.17 -4.88 -10.21
C LYS A 136 1.04 -3.93 -10.16
N GLN A 137 0.80 -2.63 -9.95
CA GLN A 137 1.89 -1.67 -9.73
C GLN A 137 2.66 -1.93 -8.42
N GLY A 138 1.99 -2.47 -7.39
CA GLY A 138 2.60 -2.90 -6.14
C GLY A 138 3.74 -3.91 -6.35
N GLU A 139 3.49 -4.90 -7.20
CA GLU A 139 4.43 -5.97 -7.56
C GLU A 139 5.59 -5.45 -8.44
N ASN A 140 5.33 -4.47 -9.31
CA ASN A 140 6.36 -3.86 -10.17
C ASN A 140 7.31 -2.89 -9.42
N ASN A 141 7.12 -2.61 -8.14
CA ASN A 141 8.01 -1.73 -7.35
C ASN A 141 9.34 -2.41 -6.95
N VAL A 142 9.59 -3.64 -7.38
CA VAL A 142 10.91 -4.29 -7.30
C VAL A 142 12.01 -3.38 -7.87
N PHE A 143 11.72 -2.59 -8.92
CA PHE A 143 12.68 -1.64 -9.51
C PHE A 143 13.11 -0.49 -8.58
N GLU A 144 12.24 0.03 -7.71
CA GLU A 144 12.64 1.09 -6.77
C GLU A 144 13.48 0.55 -5.61
N ILE A 145 13.23 -0.70 -5.22
CA ILE A 145 14.01 -1.42 -4.21
C ILE A 145 15.40 -1.76 -4.78
N GLU A 146 15.47 -2.27 -6.02
CA GLU A 146 16.74 -2.53 -6.73
C GLU A 146 17.56 -1.25 -6.94
N LEU A 147 16.91 -0.13 -7.30
CA LEU A 147 17.58 1.16 -7.44
C LEU A 147 18.14 1.67 -6.10
N ALA A 148 17.40 1.51 -5.00
CA ALA A 148 17.88 1.85 -3.67
C ALA A 148 19.09 0.98 -3.25
N LEU A 149 19.06 -0.32 -3.56
CA LEU A 149 20.18 -1.24 -3.32
C LEU A 149 21.42 -0.89 -4.17
N PHE A 150 21.24 -0.48 -5.42
CA PHE A 150 22.32 0.01 -6.28
C PHE A 150 23.00 1.27 -5.71
N PHE A 151 22.24 2.22 -5.18
CA PHE A 151 22.84 3.39 -4.53
C PHE A 151 23.59 3.04 -3.24
N LEU A 152 23.12 2.05 -2.48
CA LEU A 152 23.81 1.58 -1.27
C LEU A 152 25.14 0.86 -1.59
N SER A 153 25.22 0.08 -2.67
CA SER A 153 26.46 -0.60 -3.07
C SER A 153 27.55 0.39 -3.53
N THR A 154 27.17 1.47 -4.22
CA THR A 154 28.11 2.54 -4.61
C THR A 154 28.67 3.34 -3.42
N LEU A 155 27.97 3.35 -2.28
CA LEU A 155 28.45 3.94 -1.03
C LEU A 155 29.44 3.01 -0.30
N GLN A 156 29.29 1.69 -0.44
CA GLN A 156 30.27 0.73 0.07
C GLN A 156 31.56 0.71 -0.77
N HIS A 157 31.48 0.87 -2.09
CA HIS A 157 32.66 0.86 -2.97
C HIS A 157 33.62 2.06 -2.74
N ARG A 158 33.13 3.22 -2.25
CA ARG A 158 34.05 4.34 -1.90
C ARG A 158 34.80 4.12 -0.58
N ARG A 159 34.29 3.28 0.33
CA ARG A 159 34.94 3.01 1.61
C ARG A 159 36.18 2.10 1.47
N CYS A 160 36.32 1.41 0.33
CA CYS A 160 37.51 0.58 0.01
C CYS A 160 38.61 1.34 -0.74
N ASN A 161 38.36 2.53 -1.31
CA ASN A 161 39.36 3.29 -2.07
C ASN A 161 40.07 4.40 -1.25
N GLU A 162 39.82 4.49 0.07
CA GLU A 162 40.51 5.44 0.96
C GLU A 162 41.58 4.77 1.84
N PHE A 163 41.96 3.51 1.58
CA PHE A 163 42.99 2.79 2.37
C PHE A 163 44.04 2.05 1.54
N SER A 164 44.37 2.57 0.35
CA SER A 164 45.47 2.08 -0.51
C SER A 164 46.31 3.24 -1.01
#